data_AF-A0A6A6U1V5-F1
#
_entry.id   AF-A0A6A6U1V5-F1
#
_cell.length_a   1.000
_cell.length_b   1.000
_cell.length_c   1.000
_cell.angle_alpha   90.00
_cell.angle_beta   90.00
_cell.angle_gamma   90.00
#
_symmetry.space_group_name_H-M   'P 1'
#
loop_
_entity.id
_entity.type
_entity.pdbx_description
1 polymer ?
#
loop_
_entity_poly.entity_id
_entity_poly.type
_entity_poly.pdbx_seq_one_letter_code
_entity_poly.pdbx_strand_id
1 'polypeptide(L)'
;MDSSFKMTSPSNIPGVKDLRAILHLNNPSSALTKEFNTRFNAFRRQYVTAKGLSGTELYHWNSPDHQRDLSVMINRFLATPNCANRFWADNTRDGTVETNSDRPIYTRDRSVIKKILMQLAFKLNL
;
A
#
# COMPACT_ATOMS: atom_id res chain seq x y z
N MET A 1 8.81 13.28 -14.97
CA MET A 1 8.44 14.46 -14.15
C MET A 1 8.08 13.97 -12.77
N ASP A 2 8.86 14.42 -11.79
CA ASP A 2 8.84 14.02 -10.39
C ASP A 2 7.49 14.32 -9.73
N SER A 3 6.72 13.28 -9.39
CA SER A 3 5.70 13.42 -8.34
C SER A 3 6.43 13.44 -7.01
N SER A 4 6.96 14.61 -6.66
CA SER A 4 7.39 14.91 -5.30
C SER A 4 6.18 14.73 -4.40
N PHE A 5 6.14 13.60 -3.70
CA PHE A 5 5.19 13.34 -2.64
C PHE A 5 5.38 14.45 -1.61
N LYS A 6 4.48 15.44 -1.58
CA LYS A 6 4.48 16.47 -0.53
C LYS A 6 4.59 15.76 0.82
N MET A 7 5.68 16.03 1.53
CA MET A 7 6.03 15.40 2.80
C MET A 7 4.91 15.63 3.80
N THR A 8 4.08 14.60 4.01
CA THR A 8 3.12 14.61 5.12
C THR A 8 3.94 14.41 6.39
N SER A 9 3.82 15.30 7.37
CA SER A 9 4.46 15.10 8.68
C SER A 9 4.12 13.70 9.22
N PRO A 10 5.07 12.97 9.84
CA PRO A 10 4.79 11.65 10.42
C PRO A 10 3.57 11.64 11.38
N SER A 11 3.37 12.75 12.10
CA SER A 11 2.23 12.96 13.01
C SER A 11 0.88 13.02 12.30
N ASN A 12 0.88 13.40 11.02
CA ASN A 12 -0.32 13.54 10.20
C ASN A 12 -0.62 12.28 9.39
N ILE A 13 0.19 11.22 9.54
CA ILE A 13 -0.08 9.93 8.90
C ILE A 13 -1.10 9.18 9.76
N PRO A 14 -2.27 8.79 9.19
CA PRO A 14 -3.31 8.07 9.91
C PRO A 14 -2.83 6.76 10.55
N GLY A 15 -3.58 6.26 11.52
CA GLY A 15 -3.27 4.98 12.16
C GLY A 15 -3.46 3.79 11.21
N VAL A 16 -2.91 2.62 11.57
CA VAL A 16 -3.04 1.38 10.79
C VAL A 16 -4.50 1.03 10.48
N LYS A 17 -5.40 1.24 11.46
CA LYS A 17 -6.85 0.99 11.31
C LYS A 17 -7.46 1.86 10.22
N ASP A 18 -7.13 3.15 10.20
CA ASP A 18 -7.69 4.13 9.26
C ASP A 18 -7.13 3.91 7.86
N LEU A 19 -5.82 3.65 7.74
CA LEU A 19 -5.18 3.30 6.46
C LEU A 19 -5.80 2.05 5.84
N ARG A 20 -6.08 1.03 6.67
CA ARG A 20 -6.79 -0.17 6.24
C ARG A 20 -8.23 0.14 5.82
N ALA A 21 -8.93 1.03 6.52
CA ALA A 21 -10.29 1.43 6.14
C ALA A 21 -10.32 2.13 4.78
N ILE A 22 -9.37 3.04 4.51
CA ILE A 22 -9.23 3.70 3.20
C ILE A 22 -9.00 2.68 2.07
N LEU A 23 -8.26 1.60 2.35
CA LEU A 23 -8.03 0.52 1.39
C LEU A 23 -9.17 -0.51 1.32
N HIS A 24 -10.22 -0.38 2.12
CA HIS A 24 -11.30 -1.37 2.30
C HIS A 24 -10.80 -2.74 2.78
N LEU A 25 -9.82 -2.72 3.69
CA LEU A 25 -9.15 -3.87 4.29
C LEU A 25 -9.20 -3.82 5.83
N ASN A 26 -10.27 -3.27 6.39
CA ASN A 26 -10.47 -3.06 7.83
C ASN A 26 -11.29 -4.14 8.53
N ASN A 27 -11.97 -5.03 7.80
CA ASN A 27 -12.69 -6.16 8.40
C ASN A 27 -11.71 -7.34 8.61
N PRO A 28 -11.26 -7.64 9.86
CA PRO A 28 -10.27 -8.69 10.12
C PRO A 28 -10.82 -10.11 9.87
N SER A 29 -12.14 -10.28 9.88
CA SER A 29 -12.79 -11.58 9.63
C SER A 29 -12.91 -11.88 8.13
N SER A 30 -12.82 -10.88 7.27
CA SER A 30 -12.85 -11.04 5.82
C SER A 30 -11.65 -11.85 5.32
N ALA A 31 -11.92 -12.85 4.48
CA ALA A 31 -10.88 -13.63 3.81
C ALA A 31 -9.92 -12.75 3.00
N LEU A 32 -10.44 -11.68 2.35
CA LEU A 32 -9.65 -10.74 1.56
C LEU A 32 -8.65 -9.97 2.46
N THR A 33 -9.10 -9.48 3.60
CA THR A 33 -8.24 -8.77 4.57
C THR A 33 -7.17 -9.68 5.15
N LYS A 34 -7.53 -10.92 5.51
CA LYS A 34 -6.57 -11.92 6.02
C LYS A 34 -5.50 -12.22 4.97
N GLU A 35 -5.93 -12.48 3.73
CA GLU A 35 -5.02 -12.74 2.62
C GLU A 35 -4.09 -11.55 2.36
N PHE A 36 -4.62 -10.33 2.33
CA PHE A 36 -3.84 -9.12 2.17
C PHE A 36 -2.76 -9.01 3.26
N ASN A 37 -3.15 -9.11 4.53
CA ASN A 37 -2.23 -8.98 5.65
C ASN A 37 -1.12 -10.04 5.59
N THR A 38 -1.46 -11.29 5.27
CA THR A 38 -0.47 -12.36 5.11
C THR A 38 0.51 -12.04 3.99
N ARG A 39 0.02 -11.73 2.78
CA ARG A 39 0.88 -11.44 1.63
C ARG A 39 1.73 -10.20 1.83
N PHE A 40 1.14 -9.12 2.36
CA PHE A 40 1.84 -7.86 2.56
C PHE A 40 2.94 -7.98 3.62
N ASN A 41 2.66 -8.67 4.73
CA ASN A 41 3.66 -8.92 5.77
C ASN A 41 4.78 -9.84 5.28
N ALA A 42 4.44 -10.91 4.55
CA ALA A 42 5.45 -11.79 3.97
C ALA A 42 6.36 -11.03 3.00
N PHE A 43 5.75 -10.23 2.10
CA PHE A 43 6.50 -9.44 1.14
C PHE A 43 7.44 -8.43 1.81
N ARG A 44 6.95 -7.69 2.82
CA ARG A 44 7.76 -6.74 3.59
C ARG A 44 8.97 -7.39 4.25
N ARG A 45 8.81 -8.59 4.81
CA ARG A 45 9.89 -9.34 5.48
C ARG A 45 10.92 -9.91 4.50
N GLN A 46 10.49 -10.25 3.29
CA GLN A 46 11.36 -10.81 2.24
C GLN A 46 12.03 -9.72 1.41
N TYR A 47 11.46 -8.52 1.37
CA TYR A 47 12.01 -7.41 0.62
C TYR A 47 13.31 -6.91 1.26
N VAL A 48 14.34 -6.78 0.44
CA VAL A 48 15.64 -6.19 0.80
C VAL A 48 15.93 -5.04 -0.16
N THR A 49 16.31 -3.88 0.38
CA THR A 49 16.69 -2.71 -0.41
C THR A 49 18.04 -2.92 -1.09
N ALA A 50 18.39 -2.05 -2.04
CA ALA A 50 19.72 -2.06 -2.65
C ALA A 50 20.85 -1.82 -1.64
N LYS A 51 20.55 -1.22 -0.48
CA LYS A 51 21.50 -0.97 0.61
C LYS A 51 21.51 -2.07 1.67
N GLY A 52 20.78 -3.18 1.46
CA GLY A 52 20.74 -4.32 2.38
C GLY A 52 19.76 -4.18 3.54
N LEU A 53 18.92 -3.15 3.58
CA LEU A 53 17.89 -3.00 4.62
C LEU A 53 16.69 -3.88 4.32
N SER A 54 16.14 -4.54 5.33
CA SER A 54 14.84 -5.21 5.24
C SER A 54 13.72 -4.18 5.02
N GLY A 55 12.65 -4.57 4.32
CA GLY A 55 11.44 -3.76 4.20
C GLY A 55 10.78 -3.44 5.54
N THR A 56 11.06 -4.22 6.59
CA THR A 56 10.61 -3.96 7.96
C THR A 56 11.44 -2.90 8.69
N GLU A 57 12.62 -2.57 8.20
CA GLU A 57 13.53 -1.55 8.77
C GLU A 57 13.30 -0.15 8.16
N LEU A 58 12.33 -0.04 7.25
CA LEU A 58 11.96 1.21 6.61
C LEU A 58 10.99 2.04 7.50
N TYR A 59 11.49 2.56 8.63
CA TYR A 59 10.70 3.33 9.60
C TYR A 59 11.10 4.81 9.75
N HIS A 60 12.13 5.31 9.06
CA HIS A 60 12.47 6.74 9.09
C HIS A 60 11.70 7.53 8.03
N TRP A 61 10.46 7.94 8.33
CA TRP A 61 9.60 8.63 7.35
C TRP A 61 10.20 9.92 6.76
N ASN A 62 10.93 10.70 7.55
CA ASN A 62 11.56 11.94 7.07
C ASN A 62 12.82 11.70 6.24
N SER A 63 13.30 10.46 6.14
CA SER A 63 14.45 10.11 5.29
C SER A 63 14.00 9.95 3.84
N PRO A 64 14.53 10.75 2.89
CA PRO A 64 14.23 10.59 1.47
C PRO A 64 14.58 9.20 0.94
N ASP A 65 15.64 8.58 1.47
CA ASP A 65 16.05 7.23 1.09
C ASP A 65 15.03 6.18 1.54
N HIS A 66 14.53 6.27 2.77
CA HIS A 66 13.49 5.35 3.24
C HIS A 66 12.19 5.55 2.48
N GLN A 67 11.80 6.80 2.15
CA GLN A 67 10.63 7.05 1.31
C GLN A 67 10.79 6.46 -0.09
N ARG A 68 11.98 6.60 -0.70
CA ARG A 68 12.30 5.99 -1.98
C ARG A 68 12.21 4.46 -1.91
N ASP A 69 12.81 3.86 -0.89
CA ASP A 69 12.81 2.41 -0.70
C ASP A 69 11.41 1.85 -0.40
N LEU A 70 10.59 2.56 0.38
CA LEU A 70 9.17 2.25 0.57
C LEU A 70 8.43 2.32 -0.77
N SER A 71 8.65 3.38 -1.55
CA SER A 71 8.04 3.55 -2.87
C SER A 71 8.39 2.42 -3.84
N VAL A 72 9.65 1.96 -3.83
CA VAL A 72 10.12 0.82 -4.63
C VAL A 72 9.49 -0.48 -4.12
N MET A 73 9.50 -0.73 -2.81
CA MET A 73 8.89 -1.91 -2.20
C MET A 73 7.41 -2.03 -2.59
N ILE A 74 6.64 -0.94 -2.44
CA ILE A 74 5.21 -0.93 -2.79
C ILE A 74 4.99 -1.12 -4.30
N ASN A 75 5.82 -0.51 -5.15
CA ASN A 75 5.77 -0.76 -6.59
C ASN A 75 5.97 -2.24 -6.93
N ARG A 76 6.95 -2.91 -6.30
CA ARG A 76 7.21 -4.35 -6.52
C ARG A 76 6.10 -5.23 -5.97
N PHE A 77 5.55 -4.88 -4.81
CA PHE A 77 4.40 -5.59 -4.25
C PHE A 77 3.21 -5.54 -5.21
N LEU A 78 2.86 -4.35 -5.70
CA LEU A 78 1.75 -4.17 -6.64
C LEU A 78 2.00 -4.84 -8.00
N ALA A 79 3.27 -4.93 -8.43
CA ALA A 79 3.67 -5.61 -9.66
C ALA A 79 3.72 -7.15 -9.53
N THR A 80 3.59 -7.69 -8.30
CA THR A 80 3.49 -9.14 -8.11
C THR A 80 2.27 -9.66 -8.86
N PRO A 81 2.37 -10.77 -9.62
CA PRO A 81 1.25 -11.30 -10.40
C PRO A 81 -0.04 -11.42 -9.57
N ASN A 82 -1.13 -10.92 -10.14
CA ASN A 82 -2.46 -10.87 -9.54
C ASN A 82 -2.58 -10.02 -8.26
N CYS A 83 -1.54 -9.34 -7.76
CA CYS A 83 -1.65 -8.64 -6.47
C CYS A 83 -2.57 -7.43 -6.53
N ALA A 84 -2.29 -6.47 -7.41
CA ALA A 84 -3.08 -5.25 -7.54
C ALA A 84 -4.55 -5.54 -7.87
N ASN A 85 -4.79 -6.38 -8.88
CA ASN A 85 -6.14 -6.77 -9.30
C ASN A 85 -6.87 -7.59 -8.22
N ARG A 86 -6.17 -8.41 -7.43
CA ARG A 86 -6.84 -9.17 -6.34
C ARG A 86 -7.47 -8.25 -5.30
N PHE A 87 -6.77 -7.17 -4.93
CA PHE A 87 -7.19 -6.30 -3.82
C PHE A 87 -7.95 -5.06 -4.26
N TRP A 88 -7.75 -4.60 -5.49
CA TRP A 88 -8.36 -3.39 -6.03
C TRP A 88 -8.69 -3.55 -7.52
N ALA A 89 -9.18 -4.73 -7.94
CA ALA A 89 -9.70 -4.90 -9.30
C ALA A 89 -10.72 -3.82 -9.63
N ASP A 90 -10.75 -3.49 -10.91
CA ASP A 90 -11.85 -2.73 -11.49
C ASP A 90 -13.11 -3.57 -11.29
N ASN A 91 -13.98 -3.11 -10.38
CA ASN A 91 -15.29 -3.71 -10.20
C ASN A 91 -16.07 -3.46 -11.50
N THR A 92 -15.98 -4.39 -12.44
CA THR A 92 -16.81 -4.37 -13.64
C THR A 92 -18.05 -5.18 -13.35
N ARG A 93 -19.19 -4.51 -13.27
CA ARG A 93 -20.50 -5.16 -13.31
C ARG A 93 -21.03 -4.97 -14.72
N ASP A 94 -21.32 -6.07 -15.41
CA ASP A 94 -21.85 -6.09 -16.78
C ASP A 94 -21.02 -5.28 -17.81
N GLY A 95 -19.69 -5.25 -17.65
CA GLY A 95 -18.78 -4.52 -18.55
C GLY A 95 -18.64 -3.02 -18.23
N THR A 96 -19.35 -2.52 -17.22
CA THR A 96 -19.20 -1.14 -16.71
C THR A 96 -18.43 -1.11 -15.40
N VAL A 97 -17.39 -0.26 -15.32
CA VAL A 97 -16.67 0.00 -14.08
C VAL A 97 -17.63 0.71 -13.11
N GLU A 98 -17.93 0.10 -11.96
CA GLU A 98 -18.72 0.75 -10.91
C GLU A 98 -17.94 1.96 -10.39
N THR A 99 -18.33 3.16 -10.84
CA THR A 99 -17.63 4.40 -10.48
C THR A 99 -17.94 4.88 -9.06
N ASN A 100 -19.01 4.37 -8.45
CA ASN A 100 -19.59 4.81 -7.18
C ASN A 100 -19.25 3.89 -5.98
N SER A 101 -18.29 2.97 -6.12
CA SER A 101 -17.81 2.26 -4.94
C SER A 101 -16.88 3.16 -4.12
N ASP A 102 -17.11 3.27 -2.81
CA ASP A 102 -16.17 3.90 -1.87
C ASP A 102 -14.78 3.21 -1.87
N ARG A 103 -14.69 2.02 -2.46
CA ARG A 103 -13.48 1.23 -2.61
C ARG A 103 -12.57 1.79 -3.71
N PRO A 104 -11.26 1.97 -3.45
CA PRO A 104 -10.34 2.40 -4.48
C PRO A 104 -10.17 1.33 -5.57
N ILE A 105 -10.07 1.79 -6.81
CA ILE A 105 -9.93 0.96 -8.02
C ILE A 105 -8.51 1.10 -8.56
N TYR A 106 -7.83 0.00 -8.89
CA TYR A 106 -6.40 0.04 -9.19
C TYR A 106 -6.07 0.87 -10.44
N THR A 107 -6.83 0.73 -11.52
CA THR A 107 -6.55 1.46 -12.77
C THR A 107 -6.73 2.97 -12.64
N ARG A 108 -7.68 3.41 -11.81
CA ARG A 108 -7.99 4.82 -11.56
C ARG A 108 -7.16 5.42 -10.42
N ASP A 109 -7.06 4.70 -9.31
CA ASP A 109 -6.60 5.20 -8.02
C ASP A 109 -5.19 4.70 -7.66
N ARG A 110 -4.40 4.23 -8.64
CA ARG A 110 -3.06 3.64 -8.45
C ARG A 110 -2.16 4.48 -7.55
N SER A 111 -2.08 5.79 -7.81
CA SER A 111 -1.24 6.72 -7.04
C SER A 111 -1.70 6.84 -5.58
N VAL A 112 -3.01 6.82 -5.35
CA VAL A 112 -3.60 6.87 -4.00
C VAL A 112 -3.32 5.56 -3.27
N ILE A 113 -3.61 4.41 -3.88
CA ILE A 113 -3.33 3.09 -3.32
C ILE A 113 -1.85 2.98 -2.92
N LYS A 114 -0.94 3.38 -3.82
CA LYS A 114 0.50 3.37 -3.54
C LYS A 114 0.83 4.24 -2.32
N LYS A 115 0.31 5.47 -2.26
CA LYS A 115 0.53 6.39 -1.14
C LYS A 115 0.10 5.77 0.19
N ILE A 116 -1.11 5.22 0.23
CA ILE A 116 -1.68 4.62 1.44
C ILE A 116 -0.92 3.37 1.84
N LEU A 117 -0.48 2.54 0.89
CA LEU A 117 0.37 1.38 1.16
C LEU A 117 1.76 1.75 1.70
N MET A 118 2.36 2.83 1.20
CA MET A 118 3.63 3.34 1.74
C MET A 118 3.47 3.80 3.20
N GLN A 119 2.40 4.55 3.48
CA GLN A 119 2.07 4.97 4.84
C GLN A 119 1.77 3.77 5.76
N LEU A 120 1.06 2.76 5.25
CA LEU A 120 0.75 1.54 5.98
C LEU A 120 2.02 0.75 6.31
N ALA A 121 2.92 0.57 5.33
CA ALA A 121 4.20 -0.09 5.57
C ALA A 121 5.03 0.65 6.62
N PHE A 122 5.12 1.97 6.52
CA PHE A 122 5.80 2.79 7.53
C PHE A 122 5.19 2.59 8.92
N LYS A 123 3.86 2.68 9.07
CA LYS A 123 3.17 2.52 10.37
C LYS A 123 3.29 1.11 10.95
N LEU A 124 3.43 0.08 10.10
CA LEU A 124 3.67 -1.30 10.53
C LEU A 124 5.14 -1.57 10.91
N ASN A 125 6.05 -0.62 10.65
CA ASN A 125 7.48 -0.70 11.03
C ASN A 125 7.80 0.10 12.30
N LEU A 126 6.86 0.92 12.78
CA LEU A 126 6.96 1.59 14.09
C LEU A 126 6.60 0.60 15.20
#